data_AF-A0A7I9VQH4-F1
#
_entry.id   AF-A0A7I9VQH4-F1
#
_cell.length_a   1.000
_cell.length_b   1.000
_cell.length_c   1.000
_cell.angle_alpha   90.00
_cell.angle_beta   90.00
_cell.angle_gamma   90.00
#
_symmetry.space_group_name_H-M   'P 1'
#
loop_
_entity.id
_entity.type
_entity.pdbx_description
1 polymer ?
#
loop_
_entity_poly.entity_id
_entity_poly.type
_entity_poly.pdbx_seq_one_letter_code
_entity_poly.pdbx_strand_id
1 'polypeptide(L)'
;MAHAAHVRSSAALLGAGLLAGLALARRRRPASLRGACALVTGGSRGLGLLVARELAARGARLVLCARDEEELERARRELERAGAEVLAVACDVSDPAAVERLVARAEARFGPVDVLVNDASIIQVAPAEALSLEDLRAALAVNFWGTVHCTLAVLPGMRARRAGRIVDVTSIGGTVAVPHLLGYSSAKFAAVGFSTGLAAEVGRDGVRVTTVVPGLMRTGSFLHALVKGQRREEARLFAVVSSLPLLTLDAGRAARRIVRACERGERFVTLGWPWKALRVAHALAPGLSVVLLALVSRLLPRAGGERPEAAPDPVWRQRPGRSAATALGDAAAAENNERPAHP
;
A
#
# COMPACT_ATOMS: atom_id res chain seq x y z
N MET A 1 29.01 39.30 -21.40
CA MET A 1 29.81 38.25 -20.71
C MET A 1 29.43 38.03 -19.24
N ALA A 2 28.83 38.98 -18.51
CA ALA A 2 28.44 38.82 -17.10
C ALA A 2 27.26 37.84 -16.84
N HIS A 3 26.32 37.68 -17.77
CA HIS A 3 25.13 36.85 -17.58
C HIS A 3 25.42 35.33 -17.57
N ALA A 4 26.42 34.88 -18.33
CA ALA A 4 26.82 33.48 -18.40
C ALA A 4 27.56 32.99 -17.13
N ALA A 5 28.19 33.91 -16.38
CA ALA A 5 28.87 33.59 -15.12
C ALA A 5 27.88 33.31 -13.99
N HIS A 6 26.79 34.10 -13.88
CA HIS A 6 25.74 33.90 -12.87
C HIS A 6 24.97 32.58 -13.03
N VAL A 7 24.71 32.15 -14.26
CA VAL A 7 24.01 30.88 -14.54
C VAL A 7 24.88 29.67 -14.18
N ARG A 8 26.19 29.72 -14.46
CA ARG A 8 27.14 28.65 -14.12
C ARG A 8 27.32 28.50 -12.61
N SER A 9 27.40 29.60 -11.87
CA SER A 9 27.50 29.58 -10.40
C SER A 9 26.22 29.05 -9.73
N SER A 10 25.04 29.36 -10.30
CA SER A 10 23.76 28.87 -9.78
C SER A 10 23.56 27.37 -10.00
N ALA A 11 23.97 26.85 -11.17
CA ALA A 11 23.94 25.42 -11.46
C ALA A 11 24.93 24.61 -10.59
N ALA A 12 26.11 25.16 -10.32
CA ALA A 12 27.09 24.54 -9.43
C ALA A 12 26.63 24.49 -7.96
N LEU A 13 25.96 25.54 -7.47
CA LEU A 13 25.37 25.59 -6.12
C LEU A 13 24.20 24.61 -5.96
N LEU A 14 23.33 24.49 -6.98
CA LEU A 14 22.26 23.49 -7.00
C LEU A 14 22.83 22.05 -7.03
N GLY A 15 23.88 21.82 -7.82
CA GLY A 15 24.58 20.53 -7.88
C GLY A 15 25.24 20.14 -6.56
N ALA A 16 25.92 21.09 -5.89
CA ALA A 16 26.54 20.87 -4.60
C ALA A 16 25.51 20.62 -3.48
N GLY A 17 24.40 21.37 -3.47
CA GLY A 17 23.29 21.16 -2.53
C GLY A 17 22.61 19.78 -2.68
N LEU A 18 22.42 19.32 -3.93
CA LEU A 18 21.87 18.00 -4.23
C LEU A 18 22.80 16.87 -3.76
N LEU A 19 24.11 17.00 -4.03
CA LEU A 19 25.12 16.03 -3.61
C LEU A 19 25.31 15.98 -2.09
N ALA A 20 25.29 17.13 -1.42
CA ALA A 20 25.34 17.21 0.05
C ALA A 20 24.07 16.61 0.69
N GLY A 21 22.89 16.88 0.13
CA GLY A 21 21.62 16.28 0.56
C GLY A 21 21.62 14.75 0.41
N LEU A 22 22.16 14.23 -0.70
CA LEU A 22 22.31 12.79 -0.93
C LEU A 22 23.35 12.15 0.01
N ALA A 23 24.45 12.84 0.31
CA ALA A 23 25.47 12.37 1.26
C ALA A 23 24.96 12.33 2.70
N LEU A 24 24.22 13.35 3.15
CA LEU A 24 23.57 13.39 4.46
C LEU A 24 22.48 12.31 4.60
N ALA A 25 21.73 12.03 3.53
CA ALA A 25 20.78 10.92 3.50
C ALA A 25 21.47 9.55 3.62
N ARG A 26 22.65 9.39 3.02
CA ARG A 26 23.45 8.13 3.07
C ARG A 26 24.16 7.89 4.41
N ARG A 27 24.41 8.93 5.22
CA ARG A 27 25.09 8.80 6.53
C ARG A 27 24.18 8.34 7.69
N ARG A 28 22.87 8.19 7.47
CA ARG A 28 21.95 7.82 8.55
C ARG A 28 21.98 6.32 8.80
N ARG A 29 22.31 5.94 10.04
CA ARG A 29 22.21 4.55 10.50
C ARG A 29 20.74 4.10 10.45
N PRO A 30 20.44 2.90 9.93
CA PRO A 30 19.10 2.33 10.02
C PRO A 30 18.65 2.27 11.49
N ALA A 31 17.39 2.58 11.78
CA ALA A 31 16.87 2.34 13.13
C ALA A 31 16.73 0.85 13.39
N SER A 32 17.04 0.45 14.62
CA SER A 32 16.64 -0.84 15.14
C SER A 32 15.13 -0.89 15.30
N LEU A 33 14.53 -2.01 14.91
CA LEU A 33 13.12 -2.33 15.14
C LEU A 33 12.93 -3.30 16.31
N ARG A 34 14.03 -3.75 16.94
CA ARG A 34 13.98 -4.65 18.09
C ARG A 34 13.25 -3.99 19.25
N GLY A 35 12.20 -4.63 19.75
CA GLY A 35 11.35 -4.15 20.81
C GLY A 35 10.38 -3.04 20.40
N ALA A 36 10.42 -2.54 19.15
CA ALA A 36 9.52 -1.48 18.70
C ALA A 36 8.07 -1.99 18.67
N CYS A 37 7.13 -1.17 19.13
CA CYS A 37 5.70 -1.45 18.92
C CYS A 37 5.32 -1.10 17.48
N ALA A 38 5.00 -2.12 16.67
CA ALA A 38 4.68 -1.97 15.26
C ALA A 38 3.21 -2.32 14.97
N LEU A 39 2.41 -1.30 14.66
CA LEU A 39 1.02 -1.43 14.25
C LEU A 39 0.93 -1.61 12.74
N VAL A 40 0.34 -2.72 12.29
CA VAL A 40 0.12 -3.06 10.88
C VAL A 40 -1.38 -3.20 10.63
N THR A 41 -1.92 -2.27 9.85
CA THR A 41 -3.29 -2.36 9.35
C THR A 41 -3.36 -3.33 8.18
N GLY A 42 -4.46 -4.06 8.00
CA GLY A 42 -4.54 -5.11 6.98
C GLY A 42 -3.65 -6.32 7.27
N GLY A 43 -3.28 -6.53 8.54
CA GLY A 43 -2.27 -7.50 8.96
C GLY A 43 -2.69 -8.97 8.93
N SER A 44 -3.94 -9.29 8.56
CA SER A 44 -4.47 -10.67 8.58
C SER A 44 -4.02 -11.54 7.40
N ARG A 45 -3.65 -10.91 6.26
CA ARG A 45 -3.29 -11.60 5.02
C ARG A 45 -2.45 -10.72 4.09
N GLY A 46 -2.07 -11.26 2.94
CA GLY A 46 -1.50 -10.51 1.83
C GLY A 46 -0.20 -9.79 2.17
N LEU A 47 -0.07 -8.54 1.70
CA LEU A 47 1.13 -7.73 1.91
C LEU A 47 1.30 -7.31 3.37
N GLY A 48 0.24 -6.90 4.06
CA GLY A 48 0.27 -6.57 5.48
C GLY A 48 0.83 -7.69 6.34
N LEU A 49 0.37 -8.94 6.13
CA LEU A 49 0.92 -10.11 6.82
C LEU A 49 2.40 -10.35 6.49
N LEU A 50 2.81 -10.21 5.22
CA LEU A 50 4.22 -10.34 4.82
C LEU A 50 5.11 -9.27 5.46
N VAL A 51 4.61 -8.03 5.57
CA VAL A 51 5.32 -6.95 6.28
C VAL A 51 5.39 -7.27 7.78
N ALA A 52 4.33 -7.79 8.39
CA ALA A 52 4.32 -8.22 9.78
C ALA A 52 5.36 -9.33 10.04
N ARG A 53 5.46 -10.35 9.17
CA ARG A 53 6.50 -11.40 9.24
C ARG A 53 7.91 -10.79 9.23
N GLU A 54 8.17 -9.82 8.35
CA GLU A 54 9.47 -9.15 8.24
C GLU A 54 9.79 -8.23 9.44
N LEU A 55 8.77 -7.62 10.05
CA LEU A 55 8.91 -6.84 11.29
C LEU A 55 9.20 -7.77 12.49
N ALA A 56 8.47 -8.88 12.62
CA ALA A 56 8.72 -9.90 13.64
C ALA A 56 10.14 -10.48 13.55
N ALA A 57 10.62 -10.78 12.34
CA ALA A 57 11.99 -11.27 12.13
C ALA A 57 13.08 -10.28 12.59
N ARG A 58 12.74 -9.00 12.78
CA ARG A 58 13.62 -7.96 13.34
C ARG A 58 13.40 -7.69 14.82
N GLY A 59 12.54 -8.49 15.47
CA GLY A 59 12.23 -8.42 16.89
C GLY A 59 11.23 -7.32 17.26
N ALA A 60 10.41 -6.83 16.33
CA ALA A 60 9.32 -5.91 16.66
C ALA A 60 8.18 -6.65 17.38
N ARG A 61 7.48 -5.94 18.27
CA ARG A 61 6.25 -6.41 18.92
C ARG A 61 5.08 -5.95 18.05
N LEU A 62 4.26 -6.88 17.60
CA LEU A 62 3.28 -6.63 16.54
C LEU A 62 1.91 -6.30 17.11
N VAL A 63 1.28 -5.28 16.54
CA VAL A 63 -0.16 -5.07 16.64
C VAL A 63 -0.74 -5.23 15.25
N LEU A 64 -1.66 -6.17 15.07
CA LEU A 64 -2.33 -6.42 13.80
C LEU A 64 -3.78 -5.97 13.90
N CYS A 65 -4.27 -5.28 12.87
CA CYS A 65 -5.69 -5.04 12.74
C CYS A 65 -6.21 -5.38 11.34
N ALA A 66 -7.41 -5.92 11.32
CA ALA A 66 -8.26 -6.15 10.14
C ALA A 66 -9.70 -6.27 10.62
N ARG A 67 -10.67 -6.40 9.70
CA ARG A 67 -12.09 -6.49 10.06
C ARG A 67 -12.51 -7.90 10.49
N ASP A 68 -11.89 -8.92 9.90
CA ASP A 68 -12.26 -10.32 10.12
C ASP A 68 -11.45 -10.91 11.28
N GLU A 69 -12.15 -11.29 12.36
CA GLU A 69 -11.53 -11.82 13.59
C GLU A 69 -10.86 -13.18 13.36
N GLU A 70 -11.44 -14.05 12.54
CA GLU A 70 -10.92 -15.39 12.30
C GLU A 70 -9.62 -15.36 11.49
N GLU A 71 -9.58 -14.55 10.42
CA GLU A 71 -8.36 -14.33 9.65
C GLU A 71 -7.27 -13.69 10.51
N LEU A 72 -7.63 -12.75 11.36
CA LEU A 72 -6.68 -12.06 12.25
C LEU A 72 -6.12 -13.02 13.30
N GLU A 73 -6.95 -13.88 13.87
CA GLU A 73 -6.55 -14.92 14.82
C GLU A 73 -5.64 -15.97 14.16
N ARG A 74 -5.92 -16.35 12.91
CA ARG A 74 -5.04 -17.23 12.12
C ARG A 74 -3.66 -16.59 11.92
N ALA A 75 -3.60 -15.33 11.52
CA ALA A 75 -2.34 -14.59 11.36
C ALA A 75 -1.58 -14.46 12.68
N ARG A 76 -2.27 -14.15 13.79
CA ARG A 76 -1.70 -14.08 15.13
C ARG A 76 -1.02 -15.40 15.50
N ARG A 77 -1.73 -16.52 15.41
CA ARG A 77 -1.19 -17.85 15.72
C ARG A 77 0.00 -18.22 14.84
N GLU A 78 -0.03 -17.85 13.57
CA GLU A 78 1.09 -18.09 12.65
C GLU A 78 2.37 -17.37 13.11
N LEU A 79 2.26 -16.07 13.44
CA LEU A 79 3.38 -15.25 13.86
C LEU A 79 3.90 -15.62 15.27
N GLU A 80 3.00 -15.98 16.19
CA GLU A 80 3.39 -16.45 17.53
C GLU A 80 4.13 -17.79 17.48
N ARG A 81 3.74 -18.71 16.59
CA ARG A 81 4.50 -19.96 16.36
C ARG A 81 5.91 -19.69 15.85
N ALA A 82 6.13 -18.56 15.17
CA ALA A 82 7.45 -18.09 14.77
C ALA A 82 8.19 -17.29 15.87
N GLY A 83 7.62 -17.21 17.09
CA GLY A 83 8.23 -16.56 18.26
C GLY A 83 7.96 -15.05 18.39
N ALA A 84 7.02 -14.50 17.60
CA ALA A 84 6.65 -13.09 17.70
C ALA A 84 5.68 -12.82 18.86
N GLU A 85 5.80 -11.67 19.52
CA GLU A 85 4.74 -11.14 20.38
C GLU A 85 3.70 -10.41 19.53
N VAL A 86 2.43 -10.82 19.60
CA VAL A 86 1.37 -10.28 18.73
C VAL A 86 0.13 -9.90 19.54
N LEU A 87 -0.40 -8.70 19.29
CA LEU A 87 -1.75 -8.28 19.68
C LEU A 87 -2.61 -8.18 18.42
N ALA A 88 -3.67 -8.98 18.35
CA ALA A 88 -4.66 -8.93 17.28
C ALA A 88 -5.89 -8.14 17.75
N VAL A 89 -6.30 -7.12 17.00
CA VAL A 89 -7.49 -6.30 17.30
C VAL A 89 -8.34 -6.13 16.04
N ALA A 90 -9.58 -6.60 16.08
CA ALA A 90 -10.53 -6.30 15.01
C ALA A 90 -10.82 -4.80 14.96
N CYS A 91 -10.67 -4.21 13.77
CA CYS A 91 -10.84 -2.78 13.55
C CYS A 91 -11.19 -2.51 12.08
N ASP A 92 -12.24 -1.72 11.86
CA ASP A 92 -12.46 -1.05 10.59
C ASP A 92 -11.74 0.30 10.62
N VAL A 93 -10.70 0.44 9.80
CA VAL A 93 -9.90 1.67 9.76
C VAL A 93 -10.68 2.88 9.25
N SER A 94 -11.83 2.68 8.60
CA SER A 94 -12.70 3.79 8.18
C SER A 94 -13.50 4.42 9.34
N ASP A 95 -13.54 3.77 10.52
CA ASP A 95 -14.12 4.34 11.74
C ASP A 95 -13.01 4.95 12.62
N PRO A 96 -12.93 6.29 12.74
CA PRO A 96 -11.90 6.93 13.57
C PRO A 96 -11.99 6.52 15.05
N ALA A 97 -13.19 6.25 15.59
CA ALA A 97 -13.34 5.85 16.99
C ALA A 97 -12.83 4.42 17.22
N ALA A 98 -13.00 3.52 16.24
CA ALA A 98 -12.39 2.18 16.28
C ALA A 98 -10.87 2.26 16.24
N VAL A 99 -10.31 3.16 15.43
CA VAL A 99 -8.86 3.39 15.35
C VAL A 99 -8.30 3.93 16.67
N GLU A 100 -8.98 4.86 17.33
CA GLU A 100 -8.56 5.36 18.65
C GLU A 100 -8.50 4.22 19.69
N ARG A 101 -9.52 3.35 19.73
CA ARG A 101 -9.53 2.17 20.61
C ARG A 101 -8.41 1.20 20.26
N LEU A 102 -8.13 0.98 18.98
CA LEU A 102 -7.02 0.14 18.50
C LEU A 102 -5.68 0.67 19.00
N VAL A 103 -5.40 1.97 18.86
CA VAL A 103 -4.15 2.59 19.32
C VAL A 103 -4.05 2.52 20.84
N ALA A 104 -5.13 2.81 21.58
CA ALA A 104 -5.11 2.71 23.05
C ALA A 104 -4.77 1.28 23.53
N ARG A 105 -5.31 0.25 22.87
CA ARG A 105 -4.98 -1.16 23.19
C ARG A 105 -3.54 -1.51 22.85
N ALA A 106 -3.02 -1.01 21.72
CA ALA A 106 -1.61 -1.16 21.34
C ALA A 106 -0.69 -0.58 22.42
N GLU A 107 -0.97 0.65 22.84
CA GLU A 107 -0.15 1.38 23.79
C GLU A 107 -0.21 0.81 25.19
N ALA A 108 -1.37 0.30 25.62
CA ALA A 108 -1.51 -0.41 26.88
C ALA A 108 -0.68 -1.71 26.92
N ARG A 109 -0.57 -2.44 25.79
CA ARG A 109 0.11 -3.74 25.75
C ARG A 109 1.62 -3.65 25.54
N PHE A 110 2.07 -2.74 24.68
CA PHE A 110 3.47 -2.68 24.25
C PHE A 110 4.13 -1.31 24.49
N GLY A 111 3.39 -0.34 25.02
CA GLY A 111 3.85 1.04 25.06
C GLY A 111 3.63 1.73 23.71
N PRO A 112 4.13 2.97 23.57
CA PRO A 112 3.74 3.84 22.48
C PRO A 112 4.02 3.24 21.09
N VAL A 113 3.16 3.52 20.11
CA VAL A 113 3.37 3.03 18.74
C VAL A 113 4.59 3.71 18.11
N ASP A 114 5.60 2.91 17.76
CA ASP A 114 6.87 3.36 17.17
C ASP A 114 6.85 3.28 15.65
N VAL A 115 6.16 2.27 15.11
CA VAL A 115 6.00 2.02 13.68
C VAL A 115 4.53 1.85 13.36
N LEU A 116 4.02 2.65 12.43
CA LEU A 116 2.71 2.47 11.81
C LEU A 116 2.90 2.04 10.35
N VAL A 117 2.25 0.96 9.95
CA VAL A 117 2.13 0.52 8.56
C VAL A 117 0.66 0.60 8.14
N ASN A 118 0.35 1.60 7.32
CA ASN A 118 -0.95 1.76 6.67
C ASN A 118 -0.97 0.91 5.40
N ASP A 119 -1.47 -0.33 5.49
CA ASP A 119 -1.60 -1.29 4.37
C ASP A 119 -3.06 -1.69 4.08
N ALA A 120 -3.97 -1.55 5.05
CA ALA A 120 -5.39 -1.84 4.84
C ALA A 120 -5.95 -1.14 3.60
N SER A 121 -6.56 -1.92 2.71
CA SER A 121 -7.04 -1.43 1.43
C SER A 121 -8.14 -2.31 0.84
N ILE A 122 -9.04 -1.70 0.07
CA ILE A 122 -9.91 -2.40 -0.88
C ILE A 122 -9.45 -2.12 -2.30
N ILE A 123 -9.58 -3.11 -3.19
CA ILE A 123 -9.29 -2.99 -4.62
C ILE A 123 -10.61 -3.07 -5.35
N GLN A 124 -10.92 -2.09 -6.18
CA GLN A 124 -12.11 -2.08 -7.04
C GLN A 124 -11.67 -2.10 -8.49
N VAL A 125 -12.24 -3.02 -9.26
CA VAL A 125 -12.01 -3.20 -10.70
C VAL A 125 -13.34 -3.05 -11.40
N ALA A 126 -13.56 -1.92 -12.05
CA ALA A 126 -14.81 -1.64 -12.74
C ALA A 126 -14.56 -0.70 -13.92
N PRO A 127 -15.20 -0.94 -15.08
CA PRO A 127 -15.27 0.06 -16.13
C PRO A 127 -16.02 1.29 -15.61
N ALA A 128 -15.71 2.47 -16.14
CA ALA A 128 -16.23 3.73 -15.61
C ALA A 128 -17.77 3.79 -15.64
N GLU A 129 -18.40 3.12 -16.62
CA GLU A 129 -19.85 3.06 -16.79
C GLU A 129 -20.55 2.23 -15.69
N ALA A 130 -19.82 1.34 -14.99
CA ALA A 130 -20.34 0.53 -13.89
C ALA A 130 -19.94 1.07 -12.50
N LEU A 131 -19.14 2.13 -12.43
CA LEU A 131 -18.65 2.69 -11.17
C LEU A 131 -19.71 3.62 -10.55
N SER A 132 -20.08 3.36 -9.29
CA SER A 132 -20.98 4.26 -8.55
C SER A 132 -20.24 5.29 -7.71
N LEU A 133 -20.98 6.31 -7.26
CA LEU A 133 -20.49 7.23 -6.24
C LEU A 133 -20.19 6.52 -4.92
N GLU A 134 -20.95 5.49 -4.58
CA GLU A 134 -20.74 4.72 -3.35
C GLU A 134 -19.45 3.89 -3.42
N ASP A 135 -19.11 3.35 -4.59
CA ASP A 135 -17.82 2.70 -4.82
C ASP A 135 -16.67 3.69 -4.58
N LEU A 136 -16.77 4.92 -5.10
CA LEU A 136 -15.79 5.99 -4.87
C LEU A 136 -15.66 6.35 -3.38
N ARG A 137 -16.79 6.49 -2.67
CA ARG A 137 -16.80 6.76 -1.22
C ARG A 137 -16.15 5.64 -0.44
N ALA A 138 -16.48 4.38 -0.74
CA ALA A 138 -15.89 3.22 -0.09
C ALA A 138 -14.37 3.16 -0.32
N ALA A 139 -13.90 3.45 -1.54
CA ALA A 139 -12.47 3.50 -1.85
C ALA A 139 -11.77 4.59 -1.03
N LEU A 140 -12.33 5.79 -0.96
CA LEU A 140 -11.78 6.89 -0.16
C LEU A 140 -11.82 6.58 1.34
N ALA A 141 -12.93 6.03 1.84
CA ALA A 141 -13.12 5.70 3.25
C ALA A 141 -12.01 4.76 3.78
N VAL A 142 -11.69 3.71 3.02
CA VAL A 142 -10.66 2.74 3.45
C VAL A 142 -9.27 3.18 3.02
N ASN A 143 -9.05 3.41 1.72
CA ASN A 143 -7.69 3.56 1.17
C ASN A 143 -7.05 4.92 1.48
N PHE A 144 -7.85 5.94 1.75
CA PHE A 144 -7.39 7.28 2.10
C PHE A 144 -7.68 7.60 3.56
N TRP A 145 -8.96 7.70 3.94
CA TRP A 145 -9.36 8.08 5.30
C TRP A 145 -8.85 7.10 6.35
N GLY A 146 -8.85 5.80 6.08
CA GLY A 146 -8.21 4.82 6.98
C GLY A 146 -6.74 5.11 7.26
N THR A 147 -5.98 5.50 6.23
CA THR A 147 -4.57 5.96 6.39
C THR A 147 -4.50 7.22 7.25
N VAL A 148 -5.40 8.19 7.02
CA VAL A 148 -5.44 9.45 7.76
C VAL A 148 -5.79 9.20 9.23
N HIS A 149 -6.83 8.42 9.53
CA HIS A 149 -7.29 8.12 10.88
C HIS A 149 -6.18 7.44 11.70
N CYS A 150 -5.58 6.36 11.18
CA CYS A 150 -4.49 5.67 11.86
C CYS A 150 -3.28 6.57 12.08
N THR A 151 -2.95 7.41 11.10
CA THR A 151 -1.83 8.35 11.21
C THR A 151 -2.08 9.41 12.27
N LEU A 152 -3.25 10.06 12.26
CA LEU A 152 -3.59 11.10 13.23
C LEU A 152 -3.69 10.57 14.66
N ALA A 153 -4.08 9.31 14.84
CA ALA A 153 -4.16 8.68 16.15
C ALA A 153 -2.77 8.47 16.80
N VAL A 154 -1.72 8.17 16.02
CA VAL A 154 -0.37 7.91 16.56
C VAL A 154 0.55 9.13 16.51
N LEU A 155 0.29 10.08 15.60
CA LEU A 155 1.18 11.20 15.31
C LEU A 155 1.48 12.10 16.52
N PRO A 156 0.51 12.48 17.37
CA PRO A 156 0.79 13.32 18.55
C PRO A 156 1.84 12.70 19.47
N GLY A 157 1.71 11.40 19.77
CA GLY A 157 2.67 10.66 20.57
C GLY A 157 4.05 10.60 19.91
N MET A 158 4.11 10.32 18.61
CA MET A 158 5.37 10.31 17.86
C MET A 158 6.09 11.67 17.87
N ARG A 159 5.34 12.77 17.72
CA ARG A 159 5.87 14.15 17.76
C ARG A 159 6.41 14.51 19.14
N ALA A 160 5.68 14.18 20.20
CA ALA A 160 6.10 14.42 21.59
C ALA A 160 7.44 13.73 21.91
N ARG A 161 7.60 12.47 21.46
CA ARG A 161 8.85 11.69 21.66
C ARG A 161 9.96 12.04 20.66
N ARG A 162 9.66 12.88 19.67
CA ARG A 162 10.52 13.17 18.50
C ARG A 162 11.01 11.91 17.78
N ALA A 163 10.19 10.86 17.80
CA ALA A 163 10.51 9.54 17.30
C ALA A 163 9.25 8.83 16.82
N GLY A 164 9.29 8.32 15.59
CA GLY A 164 8.19 7.59 14.99
C GLY A 164 8.41 7.33 13.52
N ARG A 165 7.86 6.23 13.02
CA ARG A 165 7.96 5.83 11.62
C ARG A 165 6.59 5.46 11.10
N ILE A 166 6.18 6.09 10.02
CA ILE A 166 4.93 5.82 9.31
C ILE A 166 5.29 5.31 7.93
N VAL A 167 4.65 4.23 7.51
CA VAL A 167 4.78 3.63 6.19
C VAL A 167 3.41 3.58 5.57
N ASP A 168 3.21 4.38 4.53
CA ASP A 168 1.94 4.39 3.80
C ASP A 168 2.07 3.57 2.53
N VAL A 169 1.39 2.41 2.51
CA VAL A 169 1.36 1.52 1.36
C VAL A 169 0.29 2.01 0.38
N THR A 170 0.77 2.74 -0.62
CA THR A 170 -0.07 3.28 -1.69
C THR A 170 -0.18 2.28 -2.84
N SER A 171 0.03 2.70 -4.08
CA SER A 171 0.00 1.86 -5.28
C SER A 171 0.63 2.61 -6.44
N ILE A 172 1.11 1.91 -7.47
CA ILE A 172 1.34 2.49 -8.79
C ILE A 172 0.09 3.23 -9.28
N GLY A 173 -1.09 2.70 -8.93
CA GLY A 173 -2.40 3.32 -9.13
C GLY A 173 -2.58 4.68 -8.46
N GLY A 174 -1.74 5.06 -7.49
CA GLY A 174 -1.69 6.38 -6.85
C GLY A 174 -0.75 7.37 -7.52
N THR A 175 -0.07 6.96 -8.60
CA THR A 175 0.80 7.84 -9.40
C THR A 175 0.52 7.77 -10.90
N VAL A 176 -0.21 6.74 -11.34
CA VAL A 176 -0.66 6.53 -12.71
C VAL A 176 -2.09 5.97 -12.62
N ALA A 177 -3.07 6.65 -13.19
CA ALA A 177 -4.47 6.22 -13.15
C ALA A 177 -4.69 5.10 -14.19
N VAL A 178 -4.61 3.85 -13.74
CA VAL A 178 -4.77 2.67 -14.61
C VAL A 178 -6.25 2.48 -14.94
N PRO A 179 -6.62 2.24 -16.21
CA PRO A 179 -8.00 1.93 -16.60
C PRO A 179 -8.60 0.82 -15.75
N HIS A 180 -9.91 0.92 -15.50
CA HIS A 180 -10.72 0.06 -14.64
C HIS A 180 -10.40 0.11 -13.14
N LEU A 181 -9.37 0.83 -12.72
CA LEU A 181 -9.06 1.06 -11.31
C LEU A 181 -9.44 2.47 -10.87
N LEU A 182 -10.37 3.16 -11.56
CA LEU A 182 -10.60 4.60 -11.36
C LEU A 182 -10.84 4.97 -9.89
N GLY A 183 -11.79 4.33 -9.21
CA GLY A 183 -12.07 4.66 -7.80
C GLY A 183 -10.93 4.30 -6.85
N TYR A 184 -10.29 3.16 -7.07
CA TYR A 184 -9.09 2.75 -6.34
C TYR A 184 -7.94 3.75 -6.53
N SER A 185 -7.66 4.14 -7.78
CA SER A 185 -6.63 5.10 -8.16
C SER A 185 -6.89 6.45 -7.54
N SER A 186 -8.11 7.00 -7.65
CA SER A 186 -8.47 8.28 -7.01
C SER A 186 -8.12 8.30 -5.53
N ALA A 187 -8.48 7.26 -4.78
CA ALA A 187 -8.14 7.16 -3.36
C ALA A 187 -6.63 6.99 -3.10
N LYS A 188 -5.92 6.21 -3.92
CA LYS A 188 -4.47 6.03 -3.78
C LYS A 188 -3.66 7.27 -4.19
N PHE A 189 -4.14 8.08 -5.12
CA PHE A 189 -3.57 9.40 -5.43
C PHE A 189 -3.71 10.35 -4.22
N ALA A 190 -4.88 10.38 -3.59
CA ALA A 190 -5.08 11.14 -2.35
C ALA A 190 -4.13 10.68 -1.23
N ALA A 191 -3.94 9.36 -1.07
CA ALA A 191 -3.00 8.79 -0.11
C ALA A 191 -1.54 9.18 -0.40
N VAL A 192 -1.11 9.20 -1.67
CA VAL A 192 0.24 9.68 -2.05
C VAL A 192 0.41 11.15 -1.71
N GLY A 193 -0.58 12.00 -2.01
CA GLY A 193 -0.56 13.42 -1.67
C GLY A 193 -0.43 13.65 -0.17
N PHE A 194 -1.26 12.97 0.62
CA PHE A 194 -1.21 13.03 2.08
C PHE A 194 0.13 12.55 2.64
N SER A 195 0.61 11.39 2.20
CA SER A 195 1.85 10.79 2.70
C SER A 195 3.07 11.68 2.42
N THR A 196 3.17 12.23 1.20
CA THR A 196 4.30 13.08 0.80
C THR A 196 4.23 14.47 1.45
N GLY A 197 3.03 15.06 1.57
CA GLY A 197 2.82 16.31 2.31
C GLY A 197 3.19 16.15 3.79
N LEU A 198 2.65 15.12 4.45
CA LEU A 198 2.95 14.82 5.84
C LEU A 198 4.46 14.63 6.06
N ALA A 199 5.13 13.86 5.20
CA ALA A 199 6.58 13.66 5.27
C ALA A 199 7.37 14.96 5.29
N ALA A 200 6.93 15.97 4.54
CA ALA A 200 7.56 17.29 4.48
C ALA A 200 7.33 18.08 5.78
N GLU A 201 6.14 17.99 6.36
CA GLU A 201 5.74 18.80 7.52
C GLU A 201 6.28 18.24 8.86
N VAL A 202 6.23 16.93 9.06
CA VAL A 202 6.58 16.29 10.36
C VAL A 202 8.06 15.92 10.46
N GLY A 203 8.84 16.08 9.39
CA GLY A 203 10.25 15.72 9.35
C GLY A 203 11.10 16.45 10.40
N ARG A 204 10.73 17.69 10.74
CA ARG A 204 11.34 18.52 11.80
C ARG A 204 11.04 18.03 13.21
N ASP A 205 9.97 17.26 13.37
CA ASP A 205 9.52 16.69 14.64
C ASP A 205 10.13 15.31 14.88
N GLY A 206 11.15 14.91 14.10
CA GLY A 206 11.82 13.61 14.26
C GLY A 206 11.03 12.41 13.72
N VAL A 207 9.80 12.62 13.28
CA VAL A 207 8.96 11.59 12.64
C VAL A 207 9.41 11.37 11.18
N ARG A 208 9.32 10.11 10.73
CA ARG A 208 9.65 9.72 9.35
C ARG A 208 8.42 9.11 8.71
N VAL A 209 8.08 9.59 7.52
CA VAL A 209 6.98 9.05 6.71
C VAL A 209 7.58 8.50 5.42
N THR A 210 7.25 7.26 5.10
CA THR A 210 7.69 6.54 3.90
C THR A 210 6.48 6.30 3.02
N THR A 211 6.37 7.01 1.89
CA THR A 211 5.40 6.67 0.85
C THR A 211 5.90 5.48 0.05
N VAL A 212 5.23 4.35 0.15
CA VAL A 212 5.54 3.16 -0.65
C VAL A 212 4.57 3.13 -1.83
N VAL A 213 5.09 2.98 -3.04
CA VAL A 213 4.35 2.85 -4.31
C VAL A 213 4.63 1.45 -4.88
N PRO A 214 3.84 0.44 -4.50
CA PRO A 214 3.98 -0.88 -5.07
C PRO A 214 3.37 -0.98 -6.47
N GLY A 215 4.04 -1.71 -7.37
CA GLY A 215 3.36 -2.26 -8.54
C GLY A 215 2.65 -3.58 -8.23
N LEU A 216 2.13 -4.24 -9.26
CA LEU A 216 1.51 -5.55 -9.12
C LEU A 216 2.50 -6.54 -8.51
N MET A 217 2.01 -7.41 -7.64
CA MET A 217 2.82 -8.40 -6.96
C MET A 217 1.99 -9.63 -6.57
N ARG A 218 2.68 -10.75 -6.45
CA ARG A 218 2.06 -12.04 -6.09
C ARG A 218 1.84 -12.10 -4.58
N THR A 219 0.79 -11.44 -4.10
CA THR A 219 0.28 -11.61 -2.72
C THR A 219 -0.87 -12.61 -2.68
N GLY A 220 -1.71 -12.63 -3.72
CA GLY A 220 -3.00 -13.31 -3.73
C GLY A 220 -4.21 -12.37 -3.58
N SER A 221 -3.96 -11.09 -3.29
CA SER A 221 -4.98 -10.04 -3.07
C SER A 221 -6.00 -9.89 -4.21
N PHE A 222 -5.63 -10.28 -5.44
CA PHE A 222 -6.54 -10.26 -6.57
C PHE A 222 -7.80 -11.08 -6.34
N LEU A 223 -7.77 -12.12 -5.47
CA LEU A 223 -8.96 -12.90 -5.09
C LEU A 223 -10.03 -12.04 -4.39
N HIS A 224 -9.60 -11.04 -3.62
CA HIS A 224 -10.46 -10.15 -2.83
C HIS A 224 -10.77 -8.82 -3.54
N ALA A 225 -10.27 -8.63 -4.76
CA ALA A 225 -10.63 -7.48 -5.55
C ALA A 225 -12.13 -7.53 -5.88
N LEU A 226 -12.78 -6.38 -5.74
CA LEU A 226 -14.21 -6.17 -5.96
C LEU A 226 -14.43 -5.81 -7.44
N VAL A 227 -15.17 -6.63 -8.17
CA VAL A 227 -15.39 -6.48 -9.62
C VAL A 227 -16.82 -6.06 -9.95
N LYS A 228 -16.96 -5.22 -10.99
CA LYS A 228 -18.23 -4.81 -11.61
C LYS A 228 -18.10 -4.72 -13.13
N GLY A 229 -19.22 -4.59 -13.83
CA GLY A 229 -19.34 -4.67 -15.28
C GLY A 229 -19.46 -6.12 -15.74
N GLN A 230 -18.67 -6.51 -16.73
CA GLN A 230 -18.53 -7.93 -17.13
C GLN A 230 -17.73 -8.71 -16.08
N ARG A 231 -18.33 -8.94 -14.90
CA ARG A 231 -17.68 -9.47 -13.67
C ARG A 231 -16.74 -10.65 -13.91
N ARG A 232 -17.18 -11.65 -14.69
CA ARG A 232 -16.37 -12.84 -15.00
C ARG A 232 -15.15 -12.52 -15.86
N GLU A 233 -15.27 -11.62 -16.82
CA GLU A 233 -14.17 -11.21 -17.70
C GLU A 233 -13.16 -10.34 -16.95
N GLU A 234 -13.66 -9.38 -16.17
CA GLU A 234 -12.84 -8.56 -15.25
C GLU A 234 -12.06 -9.44 -14.26
N ALA A 235 -12.75 -10.37 -13.60
CA ALA A 235 -12.15 -11.28 -12.64
C ALA A 235 -11.06 -12.15 -13.27
N ARG A 236 -11.30 -12.69 -14.48
CA ARG A 236 -10.31 -13.47 -15.22
C ARG A 236 -9.09 -12.64 -15.58
N LEU A 237 -9.31 -11.48 -16.22
CA LEU A 237 -8.24 -10.62 -16.69
C LEU A 237 -7.39 -10.12 -15.52
N PHE A 238 -8.03 -9.62 -14.47
CA PHE A 238 -7.34 -9.10 -13.30
C PHE A 238 -6.54 -10.19 -12.58
N ALA A 239 -7.07 -11.40 -12.45
CA ALA A 239 -6.35 -12.53 -11.87
C ALA A 239 -5.11 -12.93 -12.70
N VAL A 240 -5.23 -12.96 -14.04
CA VAL A 240 -4.11 -13.28 -14.93
C VAL A 240 -3.03 -12.20 -14.83
N VAL A 241 -3.38 -10.93 -15.01
CA VAL A 241 -2.42 -9.81 -14.95
C VAL A 241 -1.73 -9.73 -13.58
N SER A 242 -2.46 -10.05 -12.50
CA SER A 242 -1.91 -10.11 -11.13
C SER A 242 -1.07 -11.36 -10.84
N SER A 243 -0.95 -12.28 -11.81
CA SER A 243 -0.16 -13.52 -11.69
C SER A 243 1.02 -13.60 -12.66
N LEU A 244 0.99 -12.85 -13.77
CA LEU A 244 1.99 -12.95 -14.84
C LEU A 244 3.40 -12.59 -14.35
N PRO A 245 4.43 -13.41 -14.67
CA PRO A 245 5.83 -13.04 -14.51
C PRO A 245 6.15 -11.73 -15.24
N LEU A 246 7.19 -11.01 -14.80
CA LEU A 246 7.64 -9.70 -15.31
C LEU A 246 6.72 -8.51 -14.98
N LEU A 247 5.40 -8.71 -15.01
CA LEU A 247 4.45 -7.71 -14.51
C LEU A 247 4.39 -7.74 -12.98
N THR A 248 4.48 -8.92 -12.38
CA THR A 248 4.31 -9.08 -10.93
C THR A 248 5.64 -9.23 -10.19
N LEU A 249 5.75 -8.55 -9.05
CA LEU A 249 6.86 -8.69 -8.11
C LEU A 249 6.65 -9.88 -7.17
N ASP A 250 7.77 -10.37 -6.64
CA ASP A 250 7.76 -11.25 -5.47
C ASP A 250 7.34 -10.45 -4.22
N ALA A 251 6.28 -10.90 -3.54
CA ALA A 251 5.71 -10.15 -2.43
C ALA A 251 6.60 -10.21 -1.16
N GLY A 252 7.31 -11.32 -0.92
CA GLY A 252 8.29 -11.39 0.17
C GLY A 252 9.45 -10.40 -0.02
N ARG A 253 9.98 -10.28 -1.24
CA ARG A 253 10.99 -9.28 -1.59
C ARG A 253 10.44 -7.85 -1.47
N ALA A 254 9.19 -7.64 -1.82
CA ALA A 254 8.51 -6.35 -1.63
C ALA A 254 8.43 -6.00 -0.13
N ALA A 255 7.94 -6.90 0.72
CA ALA A 255 7.86 -6.71 2.17
C ALA A 255 9.25 -6.43 2.79
N ARG A 256 10.29 -7.18 2.43
CA ARG A 256 11.68 -6.90 2.84
C ARG A 256 12.13 -5.49 2.47
N ARG A 257 11.78 -5.04 1.26
CA ARG A 257 12.16 -3.71 0.77
C ARG A 257 11.42 -2.59 1.49
N ILE A 258 10.15 -2.82 1.84
CA ILE A 258 9.31 -1.91 2.64
C ILE A 258 9.92 -1.74 4.03
N VAL A 259 10.14 -2.84 4.75
CA VAL A 259 10.70 -2.79 6.11
C VAL A 259 12.09 -2.16 6.12
N ARG A 260 12.95 -2.48 5.14
CA ARG A 260 14.26 -1.81 4.98
C ARG A 260 14.16 -0.31 4.70
N ALA A 261 13.13 0.14 3.97
CA ALA A 261 12.88 1.56 3.78
C ALA A 261 12.42 2.23 5.07
N CYS A 262 11.55 1.55 5.81
CA CYS A 262 11.14 1.97 7.15
C CYS A 262 12.37 2.16 8.04
N GLU A 263 13.27 1.17 8.15
CA GLU A 263 14.51 1.25 8.95
C GLU A 263 15.38 2.46 8.54
N ARG A 264 15.57 2.66 7.23
CA ARG A 264 16.38 3.76 6.68
C ARG A 264 15.71 5.13 6.74
N GLY A 265 14.40 5.20 6.97
CA GLY A 265 13.62 6.43 6.91
C GLY A 265 13.62 7.05 5.51
N GLU A 266 13.48 6.20 4.48
CA GLU A 266 13.30 6.66 3.11
C GLU A 266 11.96 7.40 2.97
N ARG A 267 11.90 8.46 2.16
CA ARG A 267 10.66 9.25 2.03
C ARG A 267 9.71 8.69 0.98
N PHE A 268 10.25 8.10 -0.08
CA PHE A 268 9.47 7.64 -1.23
C PHE A 268 10.12 6.44 -1.89
N VAL A 269 9.36 5.35 -2.07
CA VAL A 269 9.89 4.07 -2.58
C VAL A 269 8.94 3.49 -3.60
N THR A 270 9.36 3.40 -4.86
CA THR A 270 8.64 2.62 -5.87
C THR A 270 9.18 1.20 -5.92
N LEU A 271 8.31 0.20 -5.78
CA LEU A 271 8.71 -1.21 -5.84
C LEU A 271 8.58 -1.73 -7.27
N GLY A 272 9.64 -2.35 -7.76
CA GLY A 272 9.74 -2.86 -9.13
C GLY A 272 10.26 -1.83 -10.13
N TRP A 273 11.25 -2.23 -10.93
CA TRP A 273 11.84 -1.35 -11.93
C TRP A 273 10.89 -0.99 -13.08
N PRO A 274 10.00 -1.87 -13.59
CA PRO A 274 9.07 -1.49 -14.66
C PRO A 274 8.09 -0.42 -14.17
N TRP A 275 7.60 -0.58 -12.94
CA TRP A 275 6.70 0.35 -12.29
C TRP A 275 7.35 1.70 -11.98
N LYS A 276 8.64 1.69 -11.61
CA LYS A 276 9.44 2.92 -11.50
C LYS A 276 9.59 3.62 -12.85
N ALA A 277 9.88 2.88 -13.92
CA ALA A 277 9.98 3.43 -15.27
C ALA A 277 8.64 4.04 -15.72
N LEU A 278 7.53 3.32 -15.52
CA LEU A 278 6.19 3.81 -15.84
C LEU A 278 5.85 5.10 -15.09
N ARG A 279 6.10 5.16 -13.78
CA ARG A 279 5.88 6.38 -12.98
C ARG A 279 6.71 7.55 -13.49
N VAL A 280 7.98 7.33 -13.83
CA VAL A 280 8.85 8.39 -14.36
C VAL A 280 8.36 8.86 -15.72
N ALA A 281 8.01 7.94 -16.62
CA ALA A 281 7.45 8.27 -17.93
C ALA A 281 6.14 9.08 -17.80
N HIS A 282 5.25 8.68 -16.89
CA HIS A 282 4.02 9.39 -16.60
C HIS A 282 4.26 10.79 -16.04
N ALA A 283 5.24 10.95 -15.14
CA ALA A 283 5.60 12.25 -14.59
C ALA A 283 6.19 13.21 -15.64
N LEU A 284 6.90 12.69 -16.65
CA LEU A 284 7.51 13.49 -17.72
C LEU A 284 6.52 13.84 -18.84
N ALA A 285 5.61 12.93 -19.16
CA ALA A 285 4.66 13.08 -20.26
C ALA A 285 3.26 12.55 -19.86
N PRO A 286 2.56 13.26 -18.94
CA PRO A 286 1.26 12.79 -18.43
C PRO A 286 0.20 12.71 -19.54
N GLY A 287 0.17 13.69 -20.46
CA GLY A 287 -0.75 13.68 -21.60
C GLY A 287 -0.58 12.47 -22.52
N LEU A 288 0.67 12.16 -22.89
CA LEU A 288 0.97 10.97 -23.71
C LEU A 288 0.58 9.68 -22.98
N SER A 289 0.86 9.61 -21.69
CA SER A 289 0.51 8.43 -20.89
C SER A 289 -0.99 8.20 -20.84
N VAL A 290 -1.79 9.27 -20.69
CA VAL A 290 -3.26 9.17 -20.72
C VAL A 290 -3.74 8.67 -22.08
N VAL A 291 -3.17 9.15 -23.19
CA VAL A 291 -3.51 8.65 -24.54
C VAL A 291 -3.20 7.15 -24.67
N LEU A 292 -2.03 6.71 -24.23
CA LEU A 292 -1.65 5.29 -24.28
C LEU A 292 -2.57 4.43 -23.41
N LEU A 293 -2.92 4.89 -22.21
CA LEU A 293 -3.85 4.18 -21.32
C LEU A 293 -5.27 4.15 -21.88
N ALA A 294 -5.70 5.20 -22.58
CA ALA A 294 -6.99 5.20 -23.28
C ALA A 294 -7.01 4.16 -24.42
N LEU A 295 -5.90 3.93 -25.11
CA LEU A 295 -5.78 2.84 -26.10
C LEU A 295 -5.87 1.47 -25.42
N VAL A 296 -5.18 1.27 -24.29
CA VAL A 296 -5.29 0.03 -23.50
C VAL A 296 -6.73 -0.19 -23.04
N SER A 297 -7.43 0.85 -22.59
CA SER A 297 -8.82 0.78 -22.14
C SER A 297 -9.78 0.26 -23.21
N ARG A 298 -9.47 0.42 -24.51
CA ARG A 298 -10.30 -0.12 -25.61
C ARG A 298 -10.24 -1.64 -25.72
N LEU A 299 -9.24 -2.27 -25.10
CA LEU A 299 -9.05 -3.72 -25.08
C LEU A 299 -9.62 -4.37 -23.81
N LEU A 300 -10.12 -3.57 -22.87
CA LEU A 300 -10.69 -4.06 -21.62
C LEU A 300 -12.19 -4.34 -21.74
N PRO A 301 -12.76 -5.16 -20.83
CA PRO A 301 -14.19 -5.45 -20.82
C PRO A 301 -15.05 -4.18 -20.68
N ARG A 302 -16.32 -4.24 -21.09
CA ARG A 302 -17.27 -3.12 -20.90
C ARG A 302 -18.18 -3.41 -19.71
N ALA A 303 -19.01 -2.43 -19.33
CA ALA A 303 -19.99 -2.61 -18.26
C ALA A 303 -21.06 -3.69 -18.58
N GLY A 304 -21.26 -4.05 -19.85
CA GLY A 304 -22.18 -5.12 -20.24
C GLY A 304 -23.64 -4.89 -19.84
N GLY A 305 -24.06 -3.63 -19.63
CA GLY A 305 -25.41 -3.25 -19.21
C GLY A 305 -25.66 -3.33 -17.69
N GLU A 306 -24.64 -3.65 -16.89
CA GLU A 306 -24.76 -3.61 -15.42
C GLU A 306 -24.96 -2.18 -14.92
N ARG A 307 -25.91 -2.00 -14.01
CA ARG A 307 -26.19 -0.68 -13.40
C ARG A 307 -25.12 -0.32 -12.37
N PRO A 308 -24.72 0.95 -12.25
CA PRO A 308 -23.79 1.40 -11.22
C PRO A 308 -24.22 1.03 -9.80
N GLU A 309 -25.51 0.92 -9.48
CA GLU A 309 -25.96 0.62 -8.12
C GLU A 309 -25.77 -0.85 -7.72
N ALA A 310 -25.41 -1.73 -8.66
CA ALA A 310 -25.17 -3.14 -8.36
C ALA A 310 -24.00 -3.30 -7.37
N ALA A 311 -24.18 -4.12 -6.34
CA ALA A 311 -23.11 -4.42 -5.38
C ALA A 311 -21.95 -5.17 -6.07
N PRO A 312 -20.69 -4.81 -5.80
CA PRO A 312 -19.55 -5.52 -6.38
C PRO A 312 -19.40 -6.92 -5.80
N ASP A 313 -18.81 -7.84 -6.58
CA ASP A 313 -18.45 -9.17 -6.11
C ASP A 313 -16.94 -9.35 -6.00
N PRO A 314 -16.45 -10.16 -5.04
CA PRO A 314 -15.04 -10.52 -5.03
C PRO A 314 -14.70 -11.47 -6.20
N VAL A 315 -13.48 -11.34 -6.73
CA VAL A 315 -12.94 -12.19 -7.82
C VAL A 315 -13.06 -13.69 -7.51
N TRP A 316 -12.84 -14.12 -6.27
CA TRP A 316 -12.91 -15.54 -5.91
C TRP A 316 -14.28 -16.17 -6.16
N ARG A 317 -15.38 -15.40 -6.15
CA ARG A 317 -16.74 -15.87 -6.52
C ARG A 317 -16.96 -15.96 -8.02
N GLN A 318 -16.24 -15.15 -8.79
CA GLN A 318 -16.51 -14.93 -10.22
C GLN A 318 -15.54 -15.67 -11.14
N ARG A 319 -14.38 -16.08 -10.64
CA ARG A 319 -13.33 -16.71 -11.44
C ARG A 319 -13.63 -18.19 -11.71
N PRO A 320 -13.56 -18.66 -12.97
CA PRO A 320 -13.63 -20.09 -13.26
C PRO A 320 -12.32 -20.78 -12.83
N GLY A 321 -12.34 -21.49 -11.71
CA GLY A 321 -11.29 -22.43 -11.31
C GLY A 321 -9.86 -21.88 -11.26
N ARG A 322 -8.89 -22.78 -11.24
CA ARG A 322 -7.45 -22.47 -11.35
C ARG A 322 -6.99 -22.67 -12.79
N SER A 323 -5.98 -21.93 -13.22
CA SER A 323 -5.36 -22.07 -14.55
C SER A 323 -3.84 -21.96 -14.46
N ALA A 324 -3.13 -22.47 -15.46
CA ALA A 324 -1.67 -22.32 -15.53
C ALA A 324 -1.24 -20.84 -15.50
N ALA A 325 -2.02 -19.95 -16.11
CA ALA A 325 -1.77 -18.51 -16.12
C ALA A 325 -1.93 -17.84 -14.74
N THR A 326 -2.65 -18.46 -13.82
CA THR A 326 -2.88 -17.96 -12.45
C THR A 326 -2.13 -18.74 -11.37
N ALA A 327 -1.39 -19.80 -11.75
CA ALA A 327 -0.76 -20.73 -10.81
C ALA A 327 0.16 -20.03 -9.80
N LEU A 328 0.97 -19.07 -10.25
CA LEU A 328 1.87 -18.33 -9.36
C LEU A 328 1.11 -17.42 -8.37
N GLY A 329 0.01 -16.81 -8.82
CA GLY A 329 -0.85 -16.00 -7.97
C GLY A 329 -1.61 -16.86 -6.95
N ASP A 330 -2.10 -18.03 -7.36
CA ASP A 330 -2.82 -18.98 -6.51
C ASP A 330 -1.93 -19.66 -5.47
N ALA A 331 -0.65 -19.87 -5.81
CA ALA A 331 0.36 -20.34 -4.87
C ALA A 331 0.65 -19.27 -3.80
N ALA A 332 0.89 -18.03 -4.24
CA ALA A 332 1.07 -16.91 -3.32
C ALA A 332 -0.16 -16.67 -2.43
N ALA A 333 -1.36 -16.83 -2.98
CA ALA A 333 -2.60 -16.69 -2.20
C ALA A 333 -2.70 -17.72 -1.07
N ALA A 334 -2.17 -18.93 -1.29
CA ALA A 334 -2.10 -19.97 -0.26
C ALA A 334 -1.12 -19.60 0.85
N GLU A 335 0.07 -19.13 0.46
CA GLU A 335 1.16 -18.79 1.38
C GLU A 335 0.85 -17.56 2.24
N ASN A 336 0.03 -16.64 1.72
CA ASN A 336 -0.21 -15.34 2.32
C ASN A 336 -1.63 -15.19 2.89
N ASN A 337 -2.30 -16.28 3.25
CA ASN A 337 -3.62 -16.26 3.90
C ASN A 337 -4.71 -15.53 3.08
N GLU A 338 -4.58 -15.46 1.75
CA GLU A 338 -5.55 -14.79 0.86
C GLU A 338 -6.65 -15.73 0.36
N ARG A 339 -6.56 -17.03 0.62
CA ARG A 339 -7.65 -17.95 0.29
C ARG A 339 -8.84 -17.73 1.24
N PRO A 340 -10.06 -17.55 0.71
CA PRO A 340 -11.25 -17.43 1.53
C PRO A 340 -11.45 -18.70 2.37
N ALA A 341 -11.89 -18.55 3.62
CA ALA A 341 -12.13 -19.66 4.54
C ALA A 341 -13.28 -20.58 4.07
N HIS A 342 -14.27 -20.01 3.37
CA HIS A 342 -15.40 -20.73 2.78
C HIS A 342 -15.56 -20.34 1.31
N PRO A 343 -15.54 -21.30 0.36
CA PRO A 343 -15.75 -21.05 -1.07
C PRO A 343 -17.21 -20.77 -1.42
#